data_AF-A0A1B9FZ40-F1
#
_entry.id   AF-A0A1B9FZ40-F1
#
_cell.length_a   1.000
_cell.length_b   1.000
_cell.length_c   1.000
_cell.angle_alpha   90.00
_cell.angle_beta   90.00
_cell.angle_gamma   90.00
#
_symmetry.space_group_name_H-M   'P 1'
#
loop_
_entity.id
_entity.type
_entity.pdbx_description
1 polymer ?
#
loop_
_entity_poly.entity_id
_entity_poly.type
_entity_poly.pdbx_seq_one_letter_code
_entity_poly.pdbx_strand_id
1 'polypeptide(L)'
;MTKQADRSIPRPLTMSELRQCWSLVVDDAEKERALARELQMADLLPELAMNDSNIEKSATPSTYPIVRTSYDLCSTEQSIERQSMRSFKLCVLRDIITGVKQDYFGEVKHDKFQELLKGWMKDDQPQVPDFELCLRDAVVMKDKGNESFRRGDYMKALEIYVKAWGCLMPYHIHAFPQSDKKVLYYGNLESQLFNNMMISLIKWCETDPLFNQESKFALWGIALNCGQLVTEPIRAATLDVNTMYKACERLLYVAKKLEETPNHPLKGHYALKKASMDHYKYFAEHLRDAPKEELLFKWDENARDRFVELTTQVRSRS
;
A
#
# COMPACT_ATOMS: atom_id res chain seq x y z
N MET A 1 2.13 37.59 -8.06
CA MET A 1 2.59 36.36 -7.39
C MET A 1 2.24 35.17 -8.27
N THR A 2 3.18 34.24 -8.50
CA THR A 2 2.88 33.00 -9.22
C THR A 2 1.89 32.17 -8.39
N LYS A 3 0.94 31.47 -9.04
CA LYS A 3 -0.06 30.61 -8.35
C LYS A 3 0.57 29.56 -7.40
N GLN A 4 1.87 29.27 -7.55
CA GLN A 4 2.61 28.36 -6.67
C GLN A 4 2.91 28.94 -5.27
N ALA A 5 2.99 30.27 -5.13
CA ALA A 5 3.27 30.92 -3.85
C ALA A 5 2.02 31.06 -2.95
N ASP A 6 0.82 30.97 -3.54
CA ASP A 6 -0.42 31.08 -2.79
C ASP A 6 -0.75 29.75 -2.09
N ARG A 7 -0.56 29.73 -0.77
CA ARG A 7 -0.84 28.60 0.11
C ARG A 7 -2.31 28.51 0.55
N SER A 8 -3.20 29.38 0.07
CA SER A 8 -4.63 29.34 0.39
C SER A 8 -5.46 28.58 -0.67
N ILE A 9 -4.91 28.34 -1.86
CA ILE A 9 -5.66 27.79 -3.00
C ILE A 9 -5.23 26.33 -3.27
N PRO A 10 -6.18 25.40 -3.51
CA PRO A 10 -5.86 24.04 -3.97
C PRO A 10 -5.19 24.05 -5.36
N ARG A 11 -4.20 23.19 -5.55
CA ARG A 11 -3.52 22.98 -6.84
C ARG A 11 -2.98 21.55 -6.94
N PRO A 12 -2.78 21.02 -8.16
CA PRO A 12 -2.03 19.78 -8.34
C PRO A 12 -0.64 19.85 -7.68
N LEU A 13 -0.17 18.69 -7.21
CA LEU A 13 1.19 18.53 -6.72
C LEU A 13 2.18 18.73 -7.87
N THR A 14 3.27 19.43 -7.57
CA THR A 14 4.42 19.56 -8.47
C THR A 14 5.22 18.27 -8.51
N MET A 15 6.08 18.12 -9.52
CA MET A 15 6.96 16.95 -9.61
C MET A 15 7.89 16.83 -8.38
N SER A 16 8.39 17.95 -7.84
CA SER A 16 9.21 17.93 -6.63
C SER A 16 8.42 17.46 -5.40
N GLU A 17 7.18 17.92 -5.23
CA GLU A 17 6.31 17.47 -4.14
C GLU A 17 5.97 15.98 -4.25
N LEU A 18 5.66 15.50 -5.45
CA LEU A 18 5.42 14.08 -5.70
C LEU A 18 6.67 13.24 -5.39
N ARG A 19 7.88 13.72 -5.72
CA ARG A 19 9.14 13.06 -5.33
C ARG A 19 9.32 13.00 -3.83
N GLN A 20 9.05 14.09 -3.12
CA GLN A 20 9.16 14.13 -1.67
C GLN A 20 8.18 13.17 -0.97
N CYS A 21 7.03 12.88 -1.58
CA CYS A 21 6.10 11.88 -1.06
C CYS A 21 6.66 10.45 -1.04
N TRP A 22 7.73 10.19 -1.80
CA TRP A 22 8.36 8.87 -1.92
C TRP A 22 9.82 8.86 -1.45
N SER A 23 10.35 9.99 -0.99
CA SER A 23 11.77 10.15 -0.65
C SER A 23 12.11 9.64 0.76
N LEU A 24 11.62 8.46 1.16
CA LEU A 24 11.70 8.00 2.54
C LEU A 24 11.98 6.51 2.71
N VAL A 25 12.72 6.24 3.79
CA VAL A 25 13.04 4.95 4.41
C VAL A 25 13.32 3.85 3.42
N VAL A 26 14.52 3.94 2.86
CA VAL A 26 15.29 2.74 2.61
C VAL A 26 16.60 3.05 3.33
N ASP A 27 17.03 2.16 4.22
CA ASP A 27 18.34 2.17 4.93
C ASP A 27 18.31 2.41 6.46
N ASP A 28 17.13 2.42 7.10
CA ASP A 28 17.02 2.36 8.59
C ASP A 28 16.16 1.17 9.03
N ALA A 29 16.84 0.05 9.33
CA ALA A 29 16.20 -1.22 9.69
C ALA A 29 15.40 -1.17 11.00
N GLU A 30 15.66 -0.21 11.89
CA GLU A 30 14.86 -0.04 13.11
C GLU A 30 13.57 0.69 12.79
N LYS A 31 13.65 1.77 12.00
CA LYS A 31 12.46 2.49 11.54
C LYS A 31 11.56 1.64 10.67
N GLU A 32 12.11 0.79 9.80
CA GLU A 32 11.29 -0.13 9.01
C GLU A 32 10.54 -1.14 9.86
N ARG A 33 11.20 -1.68 10.90
CA ARG A 33 10.56 -2.60 11.86
C ARG A 33 9.47 -1.91 12.68
N ALA A 34 9.69 -0.66 13.10
CA ALA A 34 8.67 0.14 13.76
C ALA A 34 7.49 0.42 12.81
N LEU A 35 7.76 0.82 11.57
CA LEU A 35 6.75 1.10 10.54
C LEU A 35 5.87 -0.12 10.27
N ALA A 36 6.45 -1.31 10.11
CA ALA A 36 5.70 -2.53 9.87
C ALA A 36 4.78 -2.92 11.05
N ARG A 37 5.14 -2.51 12.28
CA ARG A 37 4.36 -2.82 13.50
C ARG A 37 3.28 -1.79 13.79
N GLU A 38 3.64 -0.50 13.71
CA GLU A 38 2.84 0.62 14.22
C GLU A 38 2.12 1.37 13.10
N LEU A 39 2.59 1.27 11.85
CA LEU A 39 2.05 1.96 10.66
C LEU A 39 1.92 3.49 10.76
N GLN A 40 2.43 4.11 11.82
CA GLN A 40 2.41 5.55 12.04
C GLN A 40 3.76 5.99 12.59
N MET A 41 4.50 6.77 11.82
CA MET A 41 5.80 7.30 12.22
C MET A 41 5.92 8.77 11.87
N ALA A 42 5.92 9.64 12.88
CA ALA A 42 5.93 11.09 12.70
C ALA A 42 7.18 11.59 11.94
N ASP A 43 8.33 10.95 12.19
CA ASP A 43 9.63 11.32 11.63
C ASP A 43 9.75 11.07 10.12
N LEU A 44 8.73 10.48 9.51
CA LEU A 44 8.67 10.27 8.06
C LEU A 44 8.17 11.50 7.32
N LEU A 45 7.36 12.35 7.94
CA LEU A 45 6.85 13.53 7.27
C LEU A 45 7.95 14.61 7.21
N PRO A 46 8.32 15.15 6.03
CA PRO A 46 9.27 16.24 5.95
C PRO A 46 8.80 17.44 6.79
N GLU A 47 9.71 18.13 7.47
CA GLU A 47 9.37 19.27 8.32
C GLU A 47 8.61 20.36 7.54
N LEU A 48 9.00 20.62 6.29
CA LEU A 48 8.33 21.57 5.41
C LEU A 48 6.91 21.14 4.97
N ALA A 49 6.56 19.87 5.20
CA ALA A 49 5.23 19.31 4.96
C ALA A 49 4.37 19.26 6.24
N MET A 50 4.92 19.65 7.39
CA MET A 50 4.14 19.81 8.62
C MET A 50 3.39 21.15 8.60
N ASN A 51 2.22 21.17 9.25
CA ASN A 51 1.52 22.41 9.53
C ASN A 51 2.28 23.24 10.57
N ASP A 52 1.92 24.52 10.70
CA ASP A 52 2.49 25.42 11.71
C ASP A 52 2.43 24.77 13.12
N SER A 53 3.51 24.88 13.89
CA SER A 53 3.62 24.26 15.22
C SER A 53 2.57 24.76 16.21
N ASN A 54 1.96 25.92 15.95
CA ASN A 54 0.86 26.47 16.75
C ASN A 54 -0.51 25.85 16.47
N ILE A 55 -0.63 24.98 15.45
CA ILE A 55 -1.87 24.29 15.12
C ILE A 55 -1.88 22.91 15.79
N GLU A 56 -3.00 22.57 16.45
CA GLU A 56 -3.19 21.23 17.00
C GLU A 56 -2.98 20.16 15.92
N LYS A 57 -2.25 19.09 16.23
CA LYS A 57 -1.85 18.07 15.24
C LYS A 57 -3.04 17.43 14.50
N SER A 58 -4.20 17.37 15.14
CA SER A 58 -5.45 16.81 14.63
C SER A 58 -6.32 17.84 13.88
N ALA A 59 -6.06 19.14 14.03
CA ALA A 59 -6.81 20.19 13.37
C ALA A 59 -6.42 20.31 11.89
N THR A 60 -7.42 20.51 11.02
CA THR A 60 -7.17 20.82 9.62
C THR A 60 -6.77 22.29 9.49
N PRO A 61 -5.62 22.61 8.89
CA PRO A 61 -5.15 23.98 8.76
C PRO A 61 -6.01 24.78 7.77
N SER A 62 -5.97 26.11 7.87
CA SER A 62 -6.61 27.02 6.89
C SER A 62 -5.75 27.26 5.63
N THR A 63 -4.48 26.88 5.66
CA THR A 63 -3.54 27.02 4.55
C THR A 63 -2.69 25.77 4.39
N TYR A 64 -2.23 25.52 3.16
CA TYR A 64 -1.37 24.38 2.84
C TYR A 64 0.03 24.55 3.46
N PRO A 65 0.74 23.47 3.79
CA PRO A 65 2.16 23.52 4.17
C PRO A 65 3.05 24.07 3.01
N ILE A 66 4.32 24.33 3.30
CA ILE A 66 5.28 24.83 2.29
C ILE A 66 5.46 23.78 1.18
N VAL A 67 5.60 22.52 1.56
CA VAL A 67 5.61 21.37 0.67
C VAL A 67 4.32 20.59 0.86
N ARG A 68 3.54 20.40 -0.20
CA ARG A 68 2.32 19.60 -0.15
C ARG A 68 2.62 18.11 -0.35
N THR A 69 2.00 17.25 0.45
CA THR A 69 2.03 15.78 0.27
C THR A 69 0.65 15.18 -0.06
N SER A 70 -0.33 16.07 -0.24
CA SER A 70 -1.69 15.78 -0.69
C SER A 70 -2.30 16.97 -1.42
N TYR A 71 -3.30 16.70 -2.26
CA TYR A 71 -4.07 17.74 -2.93
C TYR A 71 -4.93 18.53 -1.93
N ASP A 72 -5.69 17.81 -1.09
CA ASP A 72 -6.57 18.39 -0.09
C ASP A 72 -5.81 18.77 1.19
N LEU A 73 -6.32 19.79 1.90
CA LEU A 73 -5.84 20.14 3.24
C LEU A 73 -6.12 18.98 4.20
N CYS A 74 -5.12 18.64 5.01
CA CYS A 74 -5.25 17.64 6.04
C CYS A 74 -4.46 18.04 7.28
N SER A 75 -4.84 17.44 8.40
CA SER A 75 -4.10 17.62 9.65
C SER A 75 -2.69 17.05 9.53
N THR A 76 -1.79 17.44 10.45
CA THR A 76 -0.42 16.90 10.48
C THR A 76 -0.46 15.39 10.75
N GLU A 77 -1.36 14.95 11.63
CA GLU A 77 -1.58 13.53 11.94
C GLU A 77 -1.97 12.72 10.70
N GLN A 78 -2.94 13.19 9.91
CA GLN A 78 -3.33 12.54 8.65
C GLN A 78 -2.18 12.51 7.64
N SER A 79 -1.38 13.58 7.59
CA SER A 79 -0.22 13.66 6.70
C SER A 79 0.84 12.63 7.07
N ILE A 80 1.11 12.44 8.37
CA ILE A 80 1.99 11.41 8.91
C ILE A 80 1.50 10.01 8.55
N GLU A 81 0.22 9.72 8.77
CA GLU A 81 -0.37 8.42 8.45
C GLU A 81 -0.24 8.09 6.95
N ARG A 82 -0.60 9.05 6.09
CA ARG A 82 -0.48 8.89 4.63
C ARG A 82 0.97 8.67 4.20
N GLN A 83 1.91 9.38 4.82
CA GLN A 83 3.32 9.23 4.53
C GLN A 83 3.88 7.88 4.99
N SER A 84 3.50 7.44 6.19
CA SER A 84 3.84 6.13 6.73
C SER A 84 3.34 5.01 5.81
N MET A 85 2.11 5.13 5.31
CA MET A 85 1.53 4.18 4.38
C MET A 85 2.30 4.11 3.04
N ARG A 86 2.73 5.25 2.50
CA ARG A 86 3.58 5.29 1.29
C ARG A 86 4.91 4.59 1.51
N SER A 87 5.57 4.86 2.64
CA SER A 87 6.82 4.18 3.00
C SER A 87 6.63 2.68 3.20
N PHE A 88 5.52 2.26 3.80
CA PHE A 88 5.21 0.85 4.01
C PHE A 88 5.00 0.12 2.67
N LYS A 89 4.36 0.75 1.68
CA LYS A 89 4.28 0.20 0.31
C LYS A 89 5.66 -0.03 -0.30
N LEU A 90 6.57 0.93 -0.17
CA LEU A 90 7.94 0.80 -0.69
C LEU A 90 8.68 -0.36 -0.02
N CYS A 91 8.53 -0.54 1.29
CA CYS A 91 9.10 -1.68 2.02
C CYS A 91 8.60 -3.01 1.45
N VAL A 92 7.28 -3.16 1.26
CA VAL A 92 6.70 -4.40 0.71
C VAL A 92 7.22 -4.67 -0.71
N LEU A 93 7.30 -3.65 -1.57
CA LEU A 93 7.78 -3.82 -2.94
C LEU A 93 9.27 -4.16 -2.98
N ARG A 94 10.07 -3.53 -2.11
CA ARG A 94 11.47 -3.90 -1.92
C ARG A 94 11.56 -5.35 -1.52
N ASP A 95 10.84 -5.79 -0.49
CA ASP A 95 10.89 -7.16 0.02
C ASP A 95 10.46 -8.18 -1.06
N ILE A 96 9.54 -7.83 -1.95
CA ILE A 96 9.20 -8.65 -3.13
C ILE A 96 10.35 -8.70 -4.16
N ILE A 97 11.10 -7.62 -4.35
CA ILE A 97 12.24 -7.59 -5.29
C ILE A 97 13.45 -8.32 -4.70
N THR A 98 13.70 -8.14 -3.41
CA THR A 98 14.92 -8.58 -2.71
C THR A 98 14.76 -9.97 -2.08
N GLY A 99 13.59 -10.28 -1.53
CA GLY A 99 13.30 -11.48 -0.72
C GLY A 99 12.71 -12.65 -1.50
N VAL A 100 12.87 -12.66 -2.82
CA VAL A 100 12.26 -13.62 -3.75
C VAL A 100 13.33 -14.32 -4.61
N LYS A 101 14.48 -13.68 -4.81
CA LYS A 101 15.71 -14.29 -5.34
C LYS A 101 16.90 -13.76 -4.54
N GLN A 102 17.27 -14.40 -3.44
CA GLN A 102 18.70 -14.50 -3.11
C GLN A 102 18.95 -15.78 -2.31
N ASP A 103 19.99 -16.48 -2.73
CA ASP A 103 20.75 -17.40 -1.92
C ASP A 103 20.83 -16.89 -0.48
N TYR A 104 20.68 -17.80 0.47
CA TYR A 104 20.77 -17.60 1.93
C TYR A 104 22.05 -16.87 2.43
N PHE A 105 22.97 -16.44 1.55
CA PHE A 105 24.24 -15.78 1.87
C PHE A 105 24.72 -14.76 0.80
N GLY A 106 23.81 -14.11 0.06
CA GLY A 106 24.18 -12.98 -0.80
C GLY A 106 23.81 -11.65 -0.13
N GLU A 107 24.68 -10.63 -0.19
CA GLU A 107 24.29 -9.26 0.14
C GLU A 107 23.22 -8.80 -0.87
N VAL A 108 21.97 -8.66 -0.43
CA VAL A 108 20.98 -7.97 -1.23
C VAL A 108 21.36 -6.49 -1.23
N LYS A 109 21.96 -6.03 -2.32
CA LYS A 109 22.28 -4.62 -2.53
C LYS A 109 20.99 -3.80 -2.60
N HIS A 110 20.71 -3.05 -1.53
CA HIS A 110 19.71 -1.97 -1.47
C HIS A 110 19.75 -1.08 -2.74
N ASP A 111 20.95 -0.93 -3.32
CA ASP A 111 21.24 -0.24 -4.58
C ASP A 111 20.27 -0.58 -5.73
N LYS A 112 19.90 -1.85 -5.93
CA LYS A 112 19.03 -2.25 -7.05
C LYS A 112 17.61 -1.72 -6.91
N PHE A 113 17.06 -1.72 -5.70
CA PHE A 113 15.72 -1.17 -5.46
C PHE A 113 15.75 0.35 -5.61
N GLN A 114 16.82 1.01 -5.15
CA GLN A 114 17.02 2.45 -5.34
C GLN A 114 17.10 2.84 -6.81
N GLU A 115 17.85 2.10 -7.63
CA GLU A 115 17.94 2.33 -9.07
C GLU A 115 16.56 2.18 -9.75
N LEU A 116 15.79 1.15 -9.39
CA LEU A 116 14.43 0.96 -9.89
C LEU A 116 13.51 2.12 -9.49
N LEU A 117 13.58 2.55 -8.23
CA LEU A 117 12.77 3.65 -7.72
C LEU A 117 13.08 4.96 -8.45
N LYS A 118 14.36 5.31 -8.65
CA LYS A 118 14.76 6.47 -9.45
C LYS A 118 14.20 6.42 -10.87
N GLY A 119 14.24 5.24 -11.49
CA GLY A 119 13.66 5.02 -12.81
C GLY A 119 12.14 5.26 -12.85
N TRP A 120 11.40 4.76 -11.87
CA TRP A 120 9.94 4.97 -11.76
C TRP A 120 9.56 6.41 -11.43
N MET A 121 10.38 7.08 -10.62
CA MET A 121 10.21 8.48 -10.25
C MET A 121 10.52 9.46 -11.39
N LYS A 122 11.08 8.96 -12.51
CA LYS A 122 11.44 9.77 -13.68
C LYS A 122 12.24 11.00 -13.25
N ASP A 123 13.26 10.79 -12.43
CA ASP A 123 14.02 11.88 -11.79
C ASP A 123 14.59 12.88 -12.79
N ASP A 124 14.89 12.42 -14.01
CA ASP A 124 15.41 13.24 -15.10
C ASP A 124 14.34 14.10 -15.80
N GLN A 125 13.04 13.89 -15.53
CA GLN A 125 11.95 14.60 -16.19
C GLN A 125 11.46 15.79 -15.36
N PRO A 126 11.40 17.01 -15.91
CA PRO A 126 10.92 18.18 -15.16
C PRO A 126 9.39 18.24 -15.08
N GLN A 127 8.68 17.57 -15.98
CA GLN A 127 7.21 17.59 -16.06
C GLN A 127 6.60 16.35 -15.41
N VAL A 128 5.46 16.55 -14.76
CA VAL A 128 4.65 15.44 -14.23
C VAL A 128 4.10 14.65 -15.43
N PRO A 129 4.29 13.33 -15.49
CA PRO A 129 3.77 12.52 -16.60
C PRO A 129 2.23 12.51 -16.60
N ASP A 130 1.62 12.29 -17.76
CA ASP A 130 0.16 12.14 -17.84
C ASP A 130 -0.33 10.93 -17.04
N PHE A 131 -1.32 11.14 -16.17
CA PHE A 131 -1.89 10.09 -15.33
C PHE A 131 -2.53 8.98 -16.15
N GLU A 132 -3.27 9.30 -17.22
CA GLU A 132 -3.97 8.29 -18.01
C GLU A 132 -2.99 7.37 -18.74
N LEU A 133 -1.84 7.91 -19.16
CA LEU A 133 -0.74 7.13 -19.70
C LEU A 133 -0.14 6.17 -18.66
N CYS A 134 0.17 6.68 -17.46
CA CYS A 134 0.66 5.87 -16.33
C CYS A 134 -0.32 4.75 -15.97
N LEU A 135 -1.63 5.07 -15.88
CA LEU A 135 -2.70 4.12 -15.58
C LEU A 135 -2.80 3.03 -16.65
N ARG A 136 -2.81 3.41 -17.93
CA ARG A 136 -2.87 2.48 -19.06
C ARG A 136 -1.70 1.51 -19.05
N ASP A 137 -0.49 2.03 -18.87
CA ASP A 137 0.73 1.20 -18.87
C ASP A 137 0.73 0.23 -17.67
N ALA A 138 0.25 0.68 -16.50
CA ALA A 138 0.05 -0.17 -15.33
C ALA A 138 -0.97 -1.30 -15.57
N VAL A 139 -2.09 -1.02 -16.25
CA VAL A 139 -3.10 -2.05 -16.62
C VAL A 139 -2.49 -3.09 -17.57
N VAL A 140 -1.79 -2.65 -18.61
CA VAL A 140 -1.11 -3.56 -19.56
C VAL A 140 -0.12 -4.47 -18.83
N MET A 141 0.65 -3.92 -17.90
CA MET A 141 1.59 -4.71 -17.10
C MET A 141 0.87 -5.66 -16.14
N LYS A 142 -0.21 -5.23 -15.48
CA LYS A 142 -1.04 -6.12 -14.65
C LYS A 142 -1.51 -7.34 -15.44
N ASP A 143 -2.01 -7.14 -16.65
CA ASP A 143 -2.55 -8.23 -17.46
C ASP A 143 -1.46 -9.22 -17.90
N LYS A 144 -0.26 -8.74 -18.23
CA LYS A 144 0.92 -9.60 -18.44
C LYS A 144 1.28 -10.40 -17.18
N GLY A 145 1.18 -9.78 -16.00
CA GLY A 145 1.38 -10.46 -14.72
C GLY A 145 0.36 -11.58 -14.50
N ASN A 146 -0.91 -11.33 -14.83
CA ASN A 146 -1.99 -12.32 -14.77
C ASN A 146 -1.72 -13.50 -15.73
N GLU A 147 -1.14 -13.26 -16.90
CA GLU A 147 -0.72 -14.32 -17.82
C GLU A 147 0.40 -15.19 -17.23
N SER A 148 1.46 -14.58 -16.68
CA SER A 148 2.53 -15.33 -16.01
C SER A 148 2.01 -16.15 -14.83
N PHE A 149 1.14 -15.56 -14.00
CA PHE A 149 0.51 -16.25 -12.87
C PHE A 149 -0.26 -17.49 -13.33
N ARG A 150 -1.08 -17.38 -14.39
CA ARG A 150 -1.84 -18.50 -14.94
C ARG A 150 -0.97 -19.63 -15.49
N ARG A 151 0.26 -19.34 -15.90
CA ARG A 151 1.25 -20.34 -16.32
C ARG A 151 2.00 -21.00 -15.15
N GLY A 152 1.72 -20.60 -13.91
CA GLY A 152 2.42 -21.07 -12.72
C GLY A 152 3.76 -20.39 -12.48
N ASP A 153 4.13 -19.37 -13.28
CA ASP A 153 5.35 -18.60 -13.08
C ASP A 153 5.09 -17.44 -12.11
N TYR A 154 4.94 -17.79 -10.83
CA TYR A 154 4.54 -16.86 -9.78
C TYR A 154 5.62 -15.81 -9.49
N MET A 155 6.89 -16.19 -9.58
CA MET A 155 7.98 -15.25 -9.44
C MET A 155 7.92 -14.20 -10.55
N LYS A 156 7.77 -14.63 -11.81
CA LYS A 156 7.68 -13.67 -12.90
C LYS A 156 6.46 -12.78 -12.79
N ALA A 157 5.34 -13.34 -12.35
CA ALA A 157 4.13 -12.57 -12.08
C ALA A 157 4.41 -11.46 -11.05
N LEU A 158 5.09 -11.77 -9.94
CA LEU A 158 5.49 -10.78 -8.93
C LEU A 158 6.37 -9.67 -9.51
N GLU A 159 7.43 -10.00 -10.25
CA GLU A 159 8.29 -9.02 -10.92
C GLU A 159 7.47 -8.07 -11.81
N ILE A 160 6.48 -8.61 -12.53
CA ILE A 160 5.63 -7.84 -13.45
C ILE A 160 4.63 -6.96 -12.68
N TYR A 161 3.99 -7.48 -11.62
CA TYR A 161 3.08 -6.67 -10.80
C TYR A 161 3.80 -5.51 -10.11
N VAL A 162 5.04 -5.72 -9.66
CA VAL A 162 5.86 -4.65 -9.07
C VAL A 162 6.15 -3.57 -10.10
N LYS A 163 6.50 -3.96 -11.34
CA LYS A 163 6.66 -3.00 -12.45
C LYS A 163 5.34 -2.29 -12.79
N ALA A 164 4.21 -2.99 -12.76
CA ALA A 164 2.89 -2.40 -12.98
C ALA A 164 2.57 -1.33 -11.93
N TRP A 165 2.89 -1.57 -10.65
CA TRP A 165 2.78 -0.55 -9.62
C TRP A 165 3.74 0.62 -9.88
N GLY A 166 4.99 0.33 -10.27
CA GLY A 166 5.97 1.35 -10.66
C GLY A 166 5.51 2.26 -11.81
N CYS A 167 4.68 1.77 -12.73
CA CYS A 167 4.06 2.60 -13.77
C CYS A 167 3.11 3.69 -13.23
N LEU A 168 2.55 3.50 -12.03
CA LEU A 168 1.69 4.50 -11.37
C LEU A 168 2.49 5.66 -10.77
N MET A 169 3.80 5.49 -10.59
CA MET A 169 4.68 6.54 -10.10
C MET A 169 4.79 7.67 -11.14
N PRO A 170 4.88 8.94 -10.69
CA PRO A 170 5.11 9.38 -9.31
C PRO A 170 3.82 9.60 -8.49
N TYR A 171 2.64 9.25 -9.03
CA TYR A 171 1.35 9.54 -8.39
C TYR A 171 1.08 8.66 -7.17
N HIS A 172 0.22 9.16 -6.28
CA HIS A 172 -0.43 8.39 -5.22
C HIS A 172 -1.90 8.81 -5.09
N ILE A 173 -2.71 8.02 -4.40
CA ILE A 173 -4.16 8.28 -4.25
C ILE A 173 -4.49 9.69 -3.74
N HIS A 174 -3.68 10.25 -2.84
CA HIS A 174 -3.85 11.60 -2.29
C HIS A 174 -3.32 12.74 -3.17
N ALA A 175 -2.77 12.46 -4.35
CA ALA A 175 -2.26 13.49 -5.26
C ALA A 175 -3.39 14.18 -6.04
N PHE A 176 -4.60 13.64 -5.96
CA PHE A 176 -5.81 14.11 -6.60
C PHE A 176 -6.82 14.62 -5.56
N PRO A 177 -7.72 15.54 -5.93
CA PRO A 177 -8.85 15.89 -5.07
C PRO A 177 -9.69 14.65 -4.76
N GLN A 178 -10.21 14.53 -3.54
CA GLN A 178 -11.00 13.37 -3.12
C GLN A 178 -12.21 13.05 -4.04
N SER A 179 -12.78 14.08 -4.68
CA SER A 179 -13.92 13.94 -5.61
C SER A 179 -13.51 13.55 -7.04
N ASP A 180 -12.22 13.51 -7.37
CA ASP A 180 -11.73 13.17 -8.71
C ASP A 180 -11.83 11.66 -8.96
N LYS A 181 -12.35 11.27 -10.13
CA LYS A 181 -12.46 9.87 -10.55
C LYS A 181 -11.09 9.16 -10.60
N LYS A 182 -9.99 9.90 -10.76
CA LYS A 182 -8.63 9.34 -10.70
C LYS A 182 -8.33 8.65 -9.36
N VAL A 183 -8.91 9.12 -8.26
CA VAL A 183 -8.81 8.48 -6.94
C VAL A 183 -9.34 7.05 -7.01
N LEU A 184 -10.51 6.87 -7.63
CA LEU A 184 -11.13 5.56 -7.79
C LEU A 184 -10.27 4.64 -8.68
N TYR A 185 -9.83 5.13 -9.85
CA TYR A 185 -9.03 4.31 -10.77
C TYR A 185 -7.67 3.91 -10.19
N TYR A 186 -6.97 4.86 -9.55
CA TYR A 186 -5.70 4.59 -8.89
C TYR A 186 -5.89 3.58 -7.75
N GLY A 187 -6.83 3.86 -6.83
CA GLY A 187 -7.05 3.06 -5.64
C GLY A 187 -7.48 1.63 -5.95
N ASN A 188 -8.37 1.44 -6.93
CA ASN A 188 -8.81 0.13 -7.37
C ASN A 188 -7.65 -0.67 -8.00
N LEU A 189 -6.92 -0.08 -8.95
CA LEU A 189 -5.82 -0.76 -9.63
C LEU A 189 -4.68 -1.11 -8.68
N GLU A 190 -4.27 -0.17 -7.82
CA GLU A 190 -3.24 -0.42 -6.80
C GLU A 190 -3.63 -1.58 -5.89
N SER A 191 -4.90 -1.65 -5.47
CA SER A 191 -5.39 -2.71 -4.61
C SER A 191 -5.48 -4.05 -5.32
N GLN A 192 -5.87 -4.08 -6.60
CA GLN A 192 -5.80 -5.30 -7.42
C GLN A 192 -4.35 -5.80 -7.55
N LEU A 193 -3.38 -4.91 -7.74
CA LEU A 193 -1.96 -5.27 -7.83
C LEU A 193 -1.45 -5.91 -6.54
N PHE A 194 -1.69 -5.31 -5.36
CA PHE A 194 -1.28 -5.91 -4.09
C PHE A 194 -2.03 -7.22 -3.79
N ASN A 195 -3.31 -7.32 -4.16
CA ASN A 195 -4.05 -8.57 -4.01
C ASN A 195 -3.49 -9.68 -4.92
N ASN A 196 -3.04 -9.32 -6.13
CA ASN A 196 -2.37 -10.22 -7.07
C ASN A 196 -0.97 -10.64 -6.59
N MET A 197 -0.21 -9.72 -6.00
CA MET A 197 1.07 -10.04 -5.35
C MET A 197 0.86 -11.03 -4.19
N MET A 198 -0.12 -10.76 -3.31
CA MET A 198 -0.46 -11.64 -2.19
C MET A 198 -0.75 -13.08 -2.64
N ILE A 199 -1.63 -13.27 -3.64
CA ILE A 199 -1.94 -14.62 -4.12
C ILE A 199 -0.76 -15.29 -4.84
N SER A 200 0.10 -14.51 -5.50
CA SER A 200 1.32 -15.04 -6.13
C SER A 200 2.30 -15.55 -5.09
N LEU A 201 2.51 -14.82 -3.99
CA LEU A 201 3.35 -15.25 -2.86
C LEU A 201 2.79 -16.53 -2.21
N ILE A 202 1.48 -16.56 -1.95
CA ILE A 202 0.80 -17.75 -1.40
C ILE A 202 1.01 -18.97 -2.31
N LYS A 203 0.72 -18.83 -3.60
CA LYS A 203 0.82 -19.95 -4.54
C LYS A 203 2.25 -20.40 -4.73
N TRP A 204 3.19 -19.48 -4.84
CA TRP A 204 4.60 -19.82 -4.96
C TRP A 204 5.11 -20.60 -3.75
N CYS A 205 4.76 -20.15 -2.56
CA CYS A 205 5.05 -20.83 -1.30
C CYS A 205 4.48 -22.26 -1.25
N GLU A 206 3.33 -22.51 -1.87
CA GLU A 206 2.67 -23.83 -1.91
C GLU A 206 3.28 -24.78 -2.94
N THR A 207 3.72 -24.25 -4.08
CA THR A 207 4.09 -25.06 -5.23
C THR A 207 5.58 -25.30 -5.38
N ASP A 208 6.42 -24.42 -4.84
CA ASP A 208 7.87 -24.56 -4.96
C ASP A 208 8.42 -25.46 -3.83
N PRO A 209 8.90 -26.67 -4.17
CA PRO A 209 9.39 -27.61 -3.17
C PRO A 209 10.74 -27.19 -2.57
N LEU A 210 11.44 -26.22 -3.15
CA LEU A 210 12.74 -25.76 -2.68
C LEU A 210 12.62 -24.84 -1.46
N PHE A 211 11.44 -24.30 -1.19
CA PHE A 211 11.23 -23.49 0.00
C PHE A 211 11.20 -24.33 1.26
N ASN A 212 12.21 -24.14 2.09
CA ASN A 212 12.18 -24.57 3.49
C ASN A 212 11.13 -23.75 4.27
N GLN A 213 10.89 -24.15 5.51
CA GLN A 213 9.85 -23.55 6.32
C GLN A 213 10.09 -22.06 6.63
N GLU A 214 11.34 -21.64 6.78
CA GLU A 214 11.71 -20.23 7.01
C GLU A 214 11.41 -19.34 5.79
N SER A 215 11.76 -19.81 4.59
CA SER A 215 11.43 -19.14 3.34
C SER A 215 9.91 -18.99 3.17
N LYS A 216 9.15 -20.03 3.52
CA LYS A 216 7.68 -19.97 3.52
C LYS A 216 7.15 -18.90 4.48
N PHE A 217 7.77 -18.74 5.65
CA PHE A 217 7.40 -17.64 6.57
C PHE A 217 7.66 -16.27 6.02
N ALA A 218 8.82 -16.06 5.40
CA ALA A 218 9.14 -14.78 4.77
C ALA A 218 8.08 -14.43 3.71
N LEU A 219 7.74 -15.39 2.83
CA LEU A 219 6.72 -15.20 1.79
C LEU A 219 5.32 -14.94 2.37
N TRP A 220 4.91 -15.67 3.42
CA TRP A 220 3.64 -15.42 4.10
C TRP A 220 3.62 -14.07 4.82
N GLY A 221 4.76 -13.61 5.37
CA GLY A 221 4.88 -12.27 5.95
C GLY A 221 4.68 -11.18 4.92
N ILE A 222 5.32 -11.29 3.75
CA ILE A 222 5.14 -10.35 2.65
C ILE A 222 3.68 -10.40 2.14
N ALA A 223 3.09 -11.60 2.06
CA ALA A 223 1.70 -11.78 1.65
C ALA A 223 0.72 -11.11 2.63
N LEU A 224 0.97 -11.23 3.95
CA LEU A 224 0.21 -10.56 5.00
C LEU A 224 0.25 -9.03 4.81
N ASN A 225 1.45 -8.48 4.60
CA ASN A 225 1.63 -7.04 4.38
C ASN A 225 0.93 -6.55 3.10
N CYS A 226 0.98 -7.33 2.02
CA CYS A 226 0.21 -7.03 0.80
C CYS A 226 -1.30 -6.96 1.09
N GLY A 227 -1.84 -7.92 1.84
CA GLY A 227 -3.27 -7.93 2.19
C GLY A 227 -3.66 -6.74 3.06
N GLN A 228 -2.83 -6.35 4.03
CA GLN A 228 -3.05 -5.17 4.87
C GLN A 228 -3.13 -3.88 4.05
N LEU A 229 -2.27 -3.74 3.03
CA LEU A 229 -2.31 -2.59 2.12
C LEU A 229 -3.62 -2.51 1.33
N VAL A 230 -4.28 -3.64 1.08
CA VAL A 230 -5.59 -3.68 0.39
C VAL A 230 -6.72 -3.33 1.35
N THR A 231 -6.72 -3.88 2.57
CA THR A 231 -7.77 -3.67 3.57
C THR A 231 -7.56 -2.39 4.39
N GLU A 232 -6.89 -1.39 3.81
CA GLU A 232 -6.62 -0.13 4.50
C GLU A 232 -7.82 0.82 4.32
N PRO A 233 -8.30 1.49 5.40
CA PRO A 233 -9.55 2.25 5.37
C PRO A 233 -9.65 3.32 4.31
N ILE A 234 -8.56 4.04 4.07
CA ILE A 234 -8.52 5.11 3.09
C ILE A 234 -8.76 4.56 1.68
N ARG A 235 -8.46 3.29 1.43
CA ARG A 235 -8.67 2.64 0.13
C ARG A 235 -10.02 1.97 -0.01
N ALA A 236 -10.69 1.61 1.07
CA ALA A 236 -11.92 0.81 1.04
C ALA A 236 -13.01 1.43 0.15
N ALA A 237 -13.07 2.77 0.09
CA ALA A 237 -14.00 3.50 -0.78
C ALA A 237 -13.72 3.37 -2.29
N THR A 238 -12.54 2.88 -2.67
CA THR A 238 -12.13 2.66 -4.06
C THR A 238 -12.23 1.21 -4.51
N LEU A 239 -12.56 0.30 -3.59
CA LEU A 239 -12.57 -1.13 -3.86
C LEU A 239 -13.91 -1.57 -4.42
N ASP A 240 -13.86 -2.52 -5.36
CA ASP A 240 -14.99 -3.37 -5.64
C ASP A 240 -15.14 -4.47 -4.58
N VAL A 241 -16.34 -5.02 -4.47
CA VAL A 241 -16.71 -6.11 -3.54
C VAL A 241 -15.77 -7.30 -3.69
N ASN A 242 -15.42 -7.70 -4.93
CA ASN A 242 -14.57 -8.86 -5.17
C ASN A 242 -13.15 -8.69 -4.63
N THR A 243 -12.59 -7.49 -4.77
CA THR A 243 -11.23 -7.16 -4.34
C THR A 243 -11.15 -7.23 -2.82
N MET A 244 -12.11 -6.64 -2.11
CA MET A 244 -12.18 -6.74 -0.65
C MET A 244 -12.39 -8.18 -0.20
N TYR A 245 -13.38 -8.89 -0.76
CA TYR A 245 -13.66 -10.29 -0.44
C TYR A 245 -12.42 -11.19 -0.57
N LYS A 246 -11.75 -11.13 -1.74
CA LYS A 246 -10.53 -11.90 -2.00
C LYS A 246 -9.41 -11.53 -1.03
N ALA A 247 -9.27 -10.25 -0.70
CA ALA A 247 -8.23 -9.81 0.22
C ALA A 247 -8.44 -10.41 1.63
N CYS A 248 -9.67 -10.34 2.14
CA CYS A 248 -10.02 -10.92 3.44
C CYS A 248 -9.84 -12.44 3.47
N GLU A 249 -10.33 -13.18 2.47
CA GLU A 249 -10.15 -14.64 2.40
C GLU A 249 -8.67 -15.06 2.40
N ARG A 250 -7.84 -14.35 1.63
CA ARG A 250 -6.40 -14.62 1.54
C ARG A 250 -5.67 -14.24 2.83
N LEU A 251 -6.04 -13.13 3.47
CA LEU A 251 -5.51 -12.75 4.79
C LEU A 251 -5.84 -13.81 5.85
N LEU A 252 -7.06 -14.32 5.88
CA LEU A 252 -7.46 -15.40 6.79
C LEU A 252 -6.66 -16.68 6.53
N TYR A 253 -6.42 -17.01 5.26
CA TYR A 253 -5.58 -18.14 4.89
C TYR A 253 -4.13 -17.97 5.38
N VAL A 254 -3.52 -16.83 5.11
CA VAL A 254 -2.14 -16.52 5.53
C VAL A 254 -2.02 -16.52 7.05
N ALA A 255 -2.97 -15.90 7.75
CA ALA A 255 -3.00 -15.87 9.21
C ALA A 255 -3.06 -17.29 9.79
N LYS A 256 -3.92 -18.16 9.25
CA LYS A 256 -3.97 -19.57 9.66
C LYS A 256 -2.63 -20.27 9.46
N LYS A 257 -1.94 -20.05 8.34
CA LYS A 257 -0.61 -20.64 8.09
C LYS A 257 0.47 -20.16 9.06
N LEU A 258 0.41 -18.89 9.44
CA LEU A 258 1.31 -18.32 10.43
C LEU A 258 1.00 -18.83 11.85
N GLU A 259 -0.28 -18.97 12.23
CA GLU A 259 -0.70 -19.51 13.53
C GLU A 259 -0.37 -21.00 13.70
N GLU A 260 -0.48 -21.80 12.64
CA GLU A 260 -0.09 -23.22 12.60
C GLU A 260 1.42 -23.43 12.79
N THR A 261 2.20 -22.34 12.80
CA THR A 261 3.63 -22.37 12.96
C THR A 261 4.07 -21.96 14.37
N PRO A 262 4.79 -22.84 15.09
CA PRO A 262 5.43 -22.48 16.35
C PRO A 262 6.51 -21.40 16.16
N ASN A 263 6.54 -20.40 17.05
CA ASN A 263 7.60 -19.40 17.19
C ASN A 263 7.91 -18.53 15.96
N HIS A 264 6.92 -18.29 15.08
CA HIS A 264 7.11 -17.39 13.95
C HIS A 264 7.41 -15.94 14.40
N PRO A 265 8.25 -15.18 13.67
CA PRO A 265 8.68 -13.82 14.07
C PRO A 265 7.56 -12.77 14.04
N LEU A 266 6.43 -13.09 13.39
CA LEU A 266 5.25 -12.23 13.32
C LEU A 266 4.26 -12.46 14.48
N LYS A 267 4.64 -13.22 15.52
CA LYS A 267 3.79 -13.43 16.68
C LYS A 267 3.50 -12.08 17.35
N GLY A 268 2.23 -11.73 17.49
CA GLY A 268 1.79 -10.44 18.01
C GLY A 268 1.66 -9.33 16.95
N HIS A 269 1.90 -9.63 15.67
CA HIS A 269 1.64 -8.69 14.58
C HIS A 269 0.18 -8.24 14.57
N TYR A 270 -0.06 -6.95 14.30
CA TYR A 270 -1.38 -6.35 14.49
C TYR A 270 -2.48 -6.99 13.62
N ALA A 271 -2.17 -7.41 12.38
CA ALA A 271 -3.16 -8.12 11.54
C ALA A 271 -3.52 -9.52 12.05
N LEU A 272 -2.71 -10.10 12.93
CA LEU A 272 -2.98 -11.40 13.55
C LEU A 272 -3.68 -11.24 14.92
N LYS A 273 -3.91 -10.01 15.39
CA LYS A 273 -4.71 -9.77 16.58
C LYS A 273 -6.16 -10.18 16.32
N LYS A 274 -6.83 -10.68 17.37
CA LYS A 274 -8.23 -11.14 17.30
C LYS A 274 -9.17 -10.12 16.63
N ALA A 275 -9.05 -8.84 16.96
CA ALA A 275 -9.89 -7.79 16.37
C ALA A 275 -9.75 -7.69 14.84
N SER A 276 -8.52 -7.78 14.31
CA SER A 276 -8.25 -7.78 12.87
C SER A 276 -8.80 -9.03 12.21
N MET A 277 -8.62 -10.20 12.85
CA MET A 277 -9.16 -11.47 12.36
C MET A 277 -10.69 -11.50 12.32
N ASP A 278 -11.35 -10.94 13.34
CA ASP A 278 -12.80 -10.83 13.39
C ASP A 278 -13.31 -9.86 12.30
N HIS A 279 -12.58 -8.76 12.05
CA HIS A 279 -12.85 -7.86 10.92
C HIS A 279 -12.75 -8.57 9.57
N TYR A 280 -11.67 -9.32 9.32
CA TYR A 280 -11.51 -10.05 8.05
C TYR A 280 -12.57 -11.14 7.86
N LYS A 281 -12.93 -11.88 8.93
CA LYS A 281 -14.01 -12.87 8.88
C LYS A 281 -15.34 -12.24 8.53
N TYR A 282 -15.70 -11.14 9.19
CA TYR A 282 -16.94 -10.42 8.92
C TYR A 282 -17.05 -10.04 7.44
N PHE A 283 -16.03 -9.40 6.86
CA PHE A 283 -16.05 -9.01 5.45
C PHE A 283 -15.99 -10.20 4.50
N ALA A 284 -15.26 -11.27 4.82
CA ALA A 284 -15.24 -12.48 4.00
C ALA A 284 -16.63 -13.15 3.95
N GLU A 285 -17.34 -13.21 5.07
CA GLU A 285 -18.68 -13.78 5.16
C GLU A 285 -19.73 -12.89 4.51
N HIS A 286 -19.75 -11.60 4.85
CA HIS A 286 -20.72 -10.61 4.36
C HIS A 286 -20.63 -10.41 2.84
N LEU A 287 -19.42 -10.46 2.29
CA LEU A 287 -19.19 -10.23 0.85
C LEU A 287 -19.25 -11.50 0.01
N ARG A 288 -19.48 -12.68 0.61
CA ARG A 288 -19.43 -13.98 -0.10
C ARG A 288 -20.39 -14.04 -1.27
N ASP A 289 -21.62 -13.61 -1.08
CA ASP A 289 -22.70 -13.68 -2.08
C ASP A 289 -23.05 -12.30 -2.67
N ALA A 290 -22.26 -11.27 -2.34
CA ALA A 290 -22.43 -9.91 -2.80
C ALA A 290 -22.03 -9.73 -4.30
N PRO A 291 -22.59 -8.73 -5.01
CA PRO A 291 -22.30 -8.45 -6.40
C PRO A 291 -20.85 -8.01 -6.57
N LYS A 292 -20.05 -8.87 -7.22
CA LYS A 292 -18.58 -8.78 -7.25
C LYS A 292 -18.03 -7.52 -7.94
N GLU A 293 -18.77 -6.96 -8.88
CA GLU A 293 -18.33 -5.83 -9.71
C GLU A 293 -18.77 -4.46 -9.17
N GLU A 294 -19.63 -4.43 -8.15
CA GLU A 294 -20.05 -3.16 -7.54
C GLU A 294 -18.97 -2.60 -6.61
N LEU A 295 -18.93 -1.27 -6.50
CA LEU A 295 -18.10 -0.61 -5.50
C LEU A 295 -18.62 -0.95 -4.11
N LEU A 296 -17.71 -1.30 -3.19
CA LEU A 296 -18.01 -1.84 -1.87
C LEU A 296 -19.05 -0.99 -1.12
N PHE A 297 -18.80 0.31 -1.00
CA PHE A 297 -19.67 1.23 -0.26
C PHE A 297 -20.83 1.80 -1.07
N LYS A 298 -20.88 1.51 -2.38
CA LYS A 298 -22.07 1.79 -3.19
C LYS A 298 -23.08 0.64 -3.08
N TRP A 299 -22.58 -0.58 -2.94
CA TRP A 299 -23.40 -1.77 -2.72
C TRP A 299 -23.97 -1.79 -1.29
N ASP A 300 -23.16 -1.48 -0.29
CA ASP A 300 -23.59 -1.41 1.11
C ASP A 300 -23.01 -0.17 1.79
N GLU A 301 -23.83 0.87 1.94
CA GLU A 301 -23.42 2.10 2.64
C GLU A 301 -23.13 1.84 4.13
N ASN A 302 -23.83 0.88 4.77
CA ASN A 302 -23.59 0.53 6.18
C ASN A 302 -22.26 -0.21 6.36
N ALA A 303 -21.76 -0.87 5.31
CA ALA A 303 -20.43 -1.48 5.33
C ALA A 303 -19.35 -0.43 5.57
N ARG A 304 -19.56 0.84 5.18
CA ARG A 304 -18.62 1.93 5.46
C ARG A 304 -18.49 2.20 6.95
N ASP A 305 -19.60 2.38 7.63
CA ASP A 305 -19.61 2.66 9.07
C ASP A 305 -19.03 1.48 9.84
N ARG A 306 -19.41 0.27 9.46
CA ARG A 306 -18.87 -0.95 10.07
C ARG A 306 -17.38 -1.13 9.82
N PHE A 307 -16.89 -0.76 8.63
CA PHE A 307 -15.47 -0.78 8.30
C PHE A 307 -14.69 0.18 9.20
N VAL A 308 -15.18 1.41 9.35
CA VAL A 308 -14.56 2.44 10.20
C VAL A 308 -14.55 2.02 11.67
N GLU A 309 -15.68 1.51 12.18
CA GLU A 309 -15.81 1.05 13.57
C GLU A 309 -14.79 -0.06 13.88
N LEU A 310 -14.75 -1.10 13.04
CA LEU A 310 -13.85 -2.23 13.24
C LEU A 310 -12.39 -1.83 13.11
N THR A 311 -12.05 -0.93 12.17
CA THR A 311 -10.68 -0.41 12.07
C THR A 311 -10.30 0.37 13.32
N THR A 312 -11.20 1.19 13.85
CA THR A 312 -10.95 1.96 15.08
C THR A 312 -10.74 1.03 16.29
N GLN A 313 -11.48 -0.08 16.36
CA GLN A 313 -11.27 -1.12 17.37
C GLN A 313 -9.91 -1.83 17.21
N VAL A 314 -9.45 -2.04 15.97
CA VAL A 314 -8.12 -2.61 15.69
C VAL A 314 -7.02 -1.66 16.18
N ARG A 315 -7.15 -0.36 15.92
CA ARG A 315 -6.15 0.68 16.29
C ARG A 315 -6.16 1.05 17.78
N SER A 316 -7.31 0.99 18.45
CA SER A 316 -7.40 1.30 19.89
C SER A 316 -6.86 0.18 20.79
N ARG A 317 -6.64 -1.02 20.23
CA ARG A 317 -6.11 -2.20 20.92
C ARG A 317 -4.73 -2.62 20.39
N SER A 318 -4.15 -1.83 19.48
CA SER A 318 -2.82 -2.07 18.93
C SER A 318 -1.74 -1.61 19.90
#